data_AF-A0A951X1D0-F1
#
_entry.id   AF-A0A951X1D0-F1
#
_cell.length_a   1.000
_cell.length_b   1.000
_cell.length_c   1.000
_cell.angle_alpha   90.00
_cell.angle_beta   90.00
_cell.angle_gamma   90.00
#
_symmetry.space_group_name_H-M   'P 1'
#
loop_
_entity.id
_entity.type
_entity.pdbx_description
1 polymer ?
#
loop_
_entity_poly.entity_id
_entity_poly.type
_entity_poly.pdbx_seq_one_letter_code
_entity_poly.pdbx_strand_id
1 'polypeptide(L)'
;MTDIIATIGPACADTNTLAEMIRSGMSVARMNFSHGDYAFHARMASLVREAAALAGMPVALLADLQGAKVRVGWLEHGVPVETGQEVVLVGLEVDVRERSDLGLDGATIIPVDFDLAPHLKGGATILIDDGNIELKVESIAAGHVHCRVVHGGEIKSRKGVNVPYTLLPIPALTDKDRADAAFAVGLGVDGIALSFAGSAADV
;
A
#
# COMPACT_ATOMS: atom_id res chain seq x y z
N MET A 1 24.59 14.44 10.74
CA MET A 1 23.79 13.87 11.85
C MET A 1 22.59 13.19 11.20
N THR A 2 22.19 12.02 11.66
CA THR A 2 21.11 11.23 11.04
C THR A 2 19.79 11.55 11.71
N ASP A 3 18.76 11.85 10.92
CA ASP A 3 17.39 12.04 11.41
C ASP A 3 16.66 10.70 11.60
N ILE A 4 15.78 10.63 12.59
CA ILE A 4 14.98 9.44 12.89
C ILE A 4 13.51 9.75 12.65
N ILE A 5 12.94 9.08 11.64
CA ILE A 5 11.53 9.13 11.31
C ILE A 5 10.82 7.97 12.00
N ALA A 6 9.85 8.25 12.88
CA ALA A 6 9.03 7.22 13.52
C ALA A 6 7.57 7.35 13.08
N THR A 7 6.96 6.22 12.73
CA THR A 7 5.52 6.19 12.40
C THR A 7 4.72 6.22 13.69
N ILE A 8 3.85 7.20 13.84
CA ILE A 8 3.01 7.36 15.04
C ILE A 8 1.65 6.69 14.85
N GLY A 9 1.07 6.19 15.94
CA GLY A 9 -0.16 5.42 15.90
C GLY A 9 -0.72 5.11 17.29
N PRO A 10 -1.72 4.22 17.40
CA PRO A 10 -2.36 3.87 18.66
C PRO A 10 -1.40 3.41 19.76
N ALA A 11 -0.28 2.77 19.40
CA ALA A 11 0.72 2.28 20.33
C ALA A 11 1.50 3.39 21.07
N CYS A 12 1.45 4.62 20.58
CA CYS A 12 2.11 5.78 21.17
C CYS A 12 1.17 7.00 21.24
N ALA A 13 -0.14 6.77 21.35
CA ALA A 13 -1.16 7.83 21.32
C ALA A 13 -1.32 8.56 22.67
N ASP A 14 -0.22 8.92 23.32
CA ASP A 14 -0.18 9.75 24.53
C ASP A 14 1.09 10.62 24.57
N THR A 15 0.99 11.76 25.26
CA THR A 15 2.04 12.79 25.29
C THR A 15 3.34 12.31 25.94
N ASN A 16 3.27 11.43 26.96
CA ASN A 16 4.46 10.99 27.68
C ASN A 16 5.28 10.00 26.84
N THR A 17 4.62 9.00 26.25
CA THR A 17 5.28 8.05 25.35
C THR A 17 5.93 8.77 24.18
N LEU A 18 5.23 9.73 23.56
CA LEU A 18 5.81 10.54 22.48
C LEU A 18 7.00 11.35 22.97
N ALA A 19 6.93 11.99 24.15
CA ALA A 19 8.06 12.75 24.69
C ALA A 19 9.29 11.87 24.95
N GLU A 20 9.09 10.63 25.39
CA GLU A 20 10.17 9.64 25.54
C GLU A 20 10.77 9.23 24.18
N MET A 21 9.95 9.01 23.16
CA MET A 21 10.42 8.76 21.79
C MET A 21 11.26 9.92 21.26
N ILE A 22 10.85 11.16 21.51
CA ILE A 22 11.59 12.38 21.11
C ILE A 22 12.94 12.45 21.83
N ARG A 23 12.97 12.29 23.15
CA ARG A 23 14.22 12.28 23.94
C ARG A 23 15.15 11.13 23.53
N SER A 24 14.58 10.04 23.02
CA SER A 24 15.33 8.89 22.50
C SER A 24 15.83 9.08 21.06
N GLY A 25 15.50 10.21 20.42
CA GLY A 25 16.08 10.64 19.16
C GLY A 25 15.09 10.79 17.99
N MET A 26 13.78 10.59 18.18
CA MET A 26 12.80 10.86 17.12
C MET A 26 12.85 12.35 16.72
N SER A 27 13.14 12.63 15.45
CA SER A 27 13.17 13.99 14.90
C SER A 27 12.03 14.28 13.92
N VAL A 28 11.39 13.24 13.39
CA VAL A 28 10.21 13.36 12.50
C VAL A 28 9.13 12.36 12.91
N ALA A 29 7.91 12.84 13.11
CA ALA A 29 6.73 12.02 13.36
C ALA A 29 5.96 11.81 12.05
N ARG A 30 5.98 10.57 11.54
CA ARG A 30 5.29 10.16 10.31
C ARG A 30 3.85 9.76 10.61
N MET A 31 2.91 10.44 9.97
CA MET A 31 1.47 10.13 9.97
C MET A 31 1.12 9.37 8.69
N ASN A 32 0.79 8.08 8.80
CA ASN A 32 0.46 7.24 7.64
C ASN A 32 -1.05 7.32 7.32
N PHE A 33 -1.42 8.04 6.26
CA PHE A 33 -2.82 8.23 5.81
C PHE A 33 -3.45 7.00 5.14
N SER A 34 -2.74 5.86 5.09
CA SER A 34 -3.35 4.56 4.75
C SER A 34 -4.28 4.05 5.85
N HIS A 35 -4.17 4.57 7.07
CA HIS A 35 -4.94 4.14 8.25
C HIS A 35 -5.36 5.33 9.10
N GLY A 36 -6.48 5.18 9.82
CA GLY A 36 -7.01 6.24 10.66
C GLY A 36 -7.88 7.23 9.88
N ASP A 37 -8.65 8.01 10.63
CA ASP A 37 -9.47 9.10 10.10
C ASP A 37 -8.81 10.45 10.40
N TYR A 38 -9.38 11.53 9.83
CA TYR A 38 -8.88 12.88 10.05
C TYR A 38 -8.91 13.30 11.52
N ALA A 39 -9.89 12.83 12.30
CA ALA A 39 -9.96 13.13 13.72
C ALA A 39 -8.78 12.50 14.49
N PHE A 40 -8.38 11.27 14.13
CA PHE A 40 -7.22 10.60 14.67
C PHE A 40 -5.92 11.35 14.32
N HIS A 41 -5.71 11.68 13.06
CA HIS A 41 -4.50 12.42 12.64
C HIS A 41 -4.40 13.80 13.29
N ALA A 42 -5.52 14.53 13.42
CA ALA A 42 -5.54 15.81 14.13
C ALA A 42 -5.14 15.66 15.61
N ARG A 43 -5.67 14.64 16.30
CA ARG A 43 -5.28 14.35 17.69
C ARG A 43 -3.79 14.01 17.79
N MET A 44 -3.29 13.14 16.91
CA MET A 44 -1.87 12.77 16.91
C MET A 44 -0.95 13.96 16.68
N ALA A 45 -1.29 14.86 15.74
CA ALA A 45 -0.53 16.09 15.51
C ALA A 45 -0.49 17.00 16.75
N SER A 46 -1.60 17.12 17.50
CA SER A 46 -1.64 17.86 18.77
C SER A 46 -0.71 17.22 19.81
N LEU A 47 -0.82 15.90 20.00
CA LEU A 47 -0.02 15.16 20.98
C LEU A 47 1.48 15.27 20.69
N VAL A 48 1.90 15.20 19.42
CA VAL A 48 3.31 15.36 19.04
C VAL A 48 3.81 16.75 19.39
N ARG A 49 3.00 17.81 19.17
CA ARG A 49 3.39 19.19 19.52
C ARG A 49 3.51 19.38 21.02
N GLU A 50 2.57 18.85 21.80
CA GLU A 50 2.64 18.85 23.26
C GLU A 50 3.88 18.09 23.77
N ALA A 51 4.15 16.92 23.18
CA ALA A 51 5.31 16.09 23.52
C ALA A 51 6.64 16.77 23.18
N ALA A 52 6.71 17.45 22.03
CA ALA A 52 7.87 18.25 21.62
C ALA A 52 8.13 19.40 22.60
N ALA A 53 7.08 20.11 23.03
CA ALA A 53 7.19 21.15 24.05
C ALA A 53 7.65 20.57 25.40
N LEU A 54 7.13 19.42 25.82
CA LEU A 54 7.52 18.73 27.05
C LEU A 54 8.95 18.18 27.00
N ALA A 55 9.43 17.76 25.83
CA ALA A 55 10.79 17.33 25.62
C ALA A 55 11.78 18.49 25.46
N GLY A 56 11.29 19.69 25.11
CA GLY A 56 12.13 20.85 24.77
C GLY A 56 12.90 20.65 23.46
N MET A 57 12.39 19.83 22.55
CA MET A 57 13.06 19.43 21.31
C MET A 57 12.09 19.59 20.12
N PRO A 58 12.52 20.19 19.00
CA PRO A 58 11.67 20.30 17.81
C PRO A 58 11.48 18.94 17.14
N VAL A 59 10.29 18.72 16.58
CA VAL A 59 9.93 17.52 15.82
C VAL A 59 9.10 17.94 14.62
N ALA A 60 9.48 17.48 13.43
CA ALA A 60 8.71 17.71 12.22
C ALA A 60 7.54 16.72 12.10
N LEU A 61 6.43 17.18 11.52
CA LEU A 61 5.32 16.33 11.12
C LEU A 61 5.43 15.99 9.64
N LEU A 62 5.46 14.70 9.31
CA LEU A 62 5.45 14.20 7.94
C LEU A 62 4.13 13.50 7.66
N ALA A 63 3.32 14.05 6.74
CA ALA A 63 2.15 13.36 6.22
C ALA A 63 2.55 12.40 5.12
N ASP A 64 2.30 11.12 5.29
CA ASP A 64 2.59 10.10 4.28
C ASP A 64 1.29 9.66 3.59
N LEU A 65 1.15 10.05 2.33
CA LEU A 65 -0.03 9.81 1.51
C LEU A 65 -0.11 8.33 1.12
N GLN A 66 -1.35 7.83 0.99
CA GLN A 66 -1.58 6.42 0.73
C GLN A 66 -1.06 5.98 -0.65
N GLY A 67 -1.27 6.84 -1.65
CA GLY A 67 -0.99 6.56 -3.05
C GLY A 67 -1.94 5.55 -3.67
N ALA A 68 -1.87 5.45 -4.99
CA ALA A 68 -2.66 4.50 -5.74
C ALA A 68 -2.02 3.10 -5.66
N LYS A 69 -2.60 2.24 -4.82
CA LYS A 69 -2.15 0.85 -4.63
C LYS A 69 -3.05 -0.10 -5.42
N VAL A 70 -2.46 -0.91 -6.29
CA VAL A 70 -3.13 -2.09 -6.84
C VAL A 70 -3.35 -3.09 -5.70
N ARG A 71 -4.52 -3.70 -5.68
CA ARG A 71 -4.93 -4.62 -4.62
C ARG A 71 -5.65 -5.83 -5.18
N VAL A 72 -5.56 -6.91 -4.41
CA VAL A 72 -6.45 -8.05 -4.56
C VAL A 72 -7.90 -7.58 -4.40
N GLY A 73 -8.77 -8.11 -5.25
CA GLY A 73 -10.21 -7.93 -5.17
C GLY A 73 -10.80 -8.52 -3.89
N TRP A 74 -12.13 -8.56 -3.82
CA TRP A 74 -12.82 -9.21 -2.71
C TRP A 74 -12.87 -10.72 -2.96
N LEU A 75 -12.42 -11.47 -1.96
CA LEU A 75 -12.51 -12.93 -1.89
C LEU A 75 -13.54 -13.30 -0.81
N GLU A 76 -14.27 -14.41 -1.01
CA GLU A 76 -15.19 -14.95 0.00
C GLU A 76 -14.44 -15.36 1.28
N HIS A 77 -13.27 -15.99 1.09
CA HIS A 77 -12.36 -16.45 2.14
C HIS A 77 -10.91 -16.23 1.68
N GLY A 78 -9.95 -16.37 2.61
CA GLY A 78 -8.53 -16.42 2.24
C GLY A 78 -8.28 -17.61 1.30
N VAL A 79 -7.47 -17.39 0.25
CA VAL A 79 -7.16 -18.40 -0.75
C VAL A 79 -5.74 -18.92 -0.52
N PRO A 80 -5.57 -20.16 -0.04
CA PRO A 80 -4.25 -20.75 0.11
C PRO A 80 -3.66 -21.06 -1.27
N VAL A 81 -2.38 -20.74 -1.42
CA VAL A 81 -1.60 -21.04 -2.63
C VAL A 81 -0.27 -21.68 -2.25
N GLU A 82 0.07 -22.79 -2.90
CA GLU A 82 1.29 -23.55 -2.67
C GLU A 82 2.37 -23.21 -3.71
N THR A 83 3.65 -23.30 -3.33
CA THR A 83 4.75 -23.14 -4.29
C THR A 83 4.61 -24.15 -5.43
N GLY A 84 4.72 -23.67 -6.67
CA GLY A 84 4.53 -24.46 -7.88
C GLY A 84 3.07 -24.52 -8.36
N GLN A 85 2.10 -24.04 -7.59
CA GLN A 85 0.70 -23.97 -8.02
C GLN A 85 0.52 -22.95 -9.15
N GLU A 86 -0.43 -23.23 -10.04
CA GLU A 86 -0.88 -22.27 -11.05
C GLU A 86 -1.93 -21.32 -10.48
N VAL A 87 -1.72 -20.03 -10.69
CA VAL A 87 -2.62 -18.96 -10.27
C VAL A 87 -2.85 -18.03 -11.45
N VAL A 88 -4.09 -17.61 -11.65
CA VAL A 88 -4.47 -16.69 -12.73
C VAL A 88 -5.00 -15.39 -12.11
N LEU A 89 -4.39 -14.26 -12.47
CA LEU A 89 -4.86 -12.95 -12.07
C LEU A 89 -5.79 -12.38 -13.13
N VAL A 90 -6.94 -11.88 -12.69
CA VAL A 90 -7.99 -11.30 -13.55
C VAL A 90 -8.37 -9.90 -13.06
N GLY A 91 -8.62 -8.96 -13.97
CA GLY A 91 -9.13 -7.65 -13.61
C GLY A 91 -10.56 -7.71 -13.04
N LEU A 92 -10.91 -6.82 -12.11
CA LEU A 92 -12.24 -6.79 -11.46
C LEU A 92 -13.42 -6.60 -12.42
N GLU A 93 -13.21 -6.08 -13.62
CA GLU A 93 -14.26 -5.92 -14.64
C GLU A 93 -14.71 -7.27 -15.22
N VAL A 94 -13.97 -8.34 -14.95
CA VAL A 94 -14.30 -9.71 -15.35
C VAL A 94 -15.20 -10.33 -14.28
N ASP A 95 -16.43 -10.73 -14.64
CA ASP A 95 -17.32 -11.43 -13.73
C ASP A 95 -16.78 -12.83 -13.41
N VAL A 96 -16.06 -12.93 -12.29
CA VAL A 96 -15.51 -14.18 -11.76
C VAL A 96 -16.57 -15.19 -11.30
N ARG A 97 -17.88 -14.89 -11.39
CA ARG A 97 -18.96 -15.86 -11.21
C ARG A 97 -19.28 -16.63 -12.50
N GLU A 98 -18.88 -16.10 -13.66
CA GLU A 98 -18.99 -16.76 -14.97
C GLU A 98 -17.72 -17.57 -15.29
N ARG A 99 -17.18 -18.29 -14.29
CA ARG A 99 -15.91 -19.04 -14.38
C ARG A 99 -15.86 -20.05 -15.52
N SER A 100 -17.01 -20.62 -15.90
CA SER A 100 -17.11 -21.65 -16.94
C SER A 100 -16.68 -21.16 -18.31
N ASP A 101 -16.81 -19.86 -18.58
CA ASP A 101 -16.63 -19.30 -19.92
C ASP A 101 -15.19 -18.80 -20.13
N LEU A 102 -14.39 -18.74 -19.06
CA LEU A 102 -12.99 -18.32 -19.09
C LEU A 102 -12.03 -19.46 -19.47
N GLY A 103 -12.49 -20.72 -19.50
CA GLY A 103 -11.65 -21.89 -19.79
C GLY A 103 -10.54 -22.12 -18.76
N LEU A 104 -10.73 -21.64 -17.52
CA LEU A 104 -9.76 -21.70 -16.42
C LEU A 104 -10.06 -22.84 -15.44
N ASP A 105 -10.57 -23.96 -15.96
CA ASP A 105 -10.97 -25.10 -15.14
C ASP A 105 -9.79 -25.64 -14.30
N GLY A 106 -9.97 -25.66 -12.98
CA GLY A 106 -8.97 -26.13 -12.02
C GLY A 106 -7.89 -25.11 -11.63
N ALA A 107 -7.83 -23.93 -12.26
CA ALA A 107 -6.90 -22.87 -11.87
C ALA A 107 -7.41 -22.06 -10.69
N THR A 108 -6.49 -21.56 -9.85
CA THR A 108 -6.83 -20.64 -8.76
C THR A 108 -6.91 -19.22 -9.28
N ILE A 109 -8.11 -18.64 -9.27
CA ILE A 109 -8.38 -17.30 -9.81
C ILE A 109 -8.32 -16.27 -8.69
N ILE A 110 -7.51 -15.23 -8.89
CA ILE A 110 -7.37 -14.11 -7.96
C ILE A 110 -7.77 -12.81 -8.68
N PRO A 111 -8.90 -12.17 -8.32
CA PRO A 111 -9.25 -10.86 -8.85
C PRO A 111 -8.27 -9.78 -8.38
N VAL A 112 -8.01 -8.81 -9.24
CA VAL A 112 -7.16 -7.64 -8.98
C VAL A 112 -7.90 -6.39 -9.43
N ASP A 113 -7.85 -5.32 -8.63
CA ASP A 113 -8.57 -4.06 -8.90
C ASP A 113 -7.91 -3.15 -9.95
N PHE A 114 -7.02 -3.73 -10.74
CA PHE A 114 -6.34 -3.09 -11.86
C PHE A 114 -6.09 -4.16 -12.92
N ASP A 115 -6.36 -3.84 -14.19
CA ASP A 115 -6.05 -4.76 -15.27
C ASP A 115 -4.54 -4.79 -15.53
N LEU A 116 -3.88 -5.84 -15.05
CA LEU A 116 -2.44 -6.02 -15.18
C LEU A 116 -2.04 -6.59 -16.54
N ALA A 117 -2.94 -7.26 -17.27
CA ALA A 117 -2.60 -8.00 -18.47
C ALA A 117 -1.95 -7.13 -19.58
N PRO A 118 -2.40 -5.89 -19.85
CA PRO A 118 -1.79 -5.02 -20.86
C PRO A 118 -0.36 -4.53 -20.50
N HIS A 119 0.03 -4.65 -19.24
CA HIS A 119 1.27 -4.04 -18.72
C HIS A 119 2.37 -5.06 -18.42
N LEU A 120 2.05 -6.35 -18.48
CA LEU A 120 2.96 -7.42 -18.11
C LEU A 120 3.39 -8.25 -19.31
N LYS A 121 4.51 -8.95 -19.11
CA LYS A 121 5.04 -9.94 -20.05
C LYS A 121 5.53 -11.16 -19.29
N GLY A 122 5.68 -12.28 -20.00
CA GLY A 122 6.28 -13.49 -19.46
C GLY A 122 7.60 -13.20 -18.75
N GLY A 123 7.78 -13.80 -17.58
CA GLY A 123 8.92 -13.58 -16.70
C GLY A 123 8.81 -12.39 -15.74
N ALA A 124 7.74 -11.59 -15.78
CA ALA A 124 7.52 -10.55 -14.77
C ALA A 124 7.29 -11.18 -13.38
N THR A 125 7.72 -10.49 -12.32
CA THR A 125 7.46 -10.89 -10.93
C THR A 125 6.29 -10.06 -10.40
N ILE A 126 5.37 -10.72 -9.69
CA ILE A 126 4.27 -10.08 -8.98
C ILE A 126 4.39 -10.45 -7.50
N LEU A 127 4.33 -9.44 -6.64
CA LEU A 127 4.40 -9.57 -5.19
C LEU A 127 3.03 -9.25 -4.61
N ILE A 128 2.53 -10.10 -3.72
CA ILE A 128 1.26 -9.92 -3.03
C ILE A 128 1.52 -9.88 -1.52
N ASP A 129 0.78 -9.03 -0.81
CA ASP A 129 0.86 -8.87 0.65
C ASP A 129 2.29 -8.51 1.11
N ASP A 130 2.78 -7.37 0.63
CA ASP A 130 4.12 -6.84 0.96
C ASP A 130 5.27 -7.82 0.66
N GLY A 131 5.07 -8.72 -0.32
CA GLY A 131 6.07 -9.71 -0.74
C GLY A 131 6.00 -11.03 0.01
N ASN A 132 5.04 -11.22 0.91
CA ASN A 132 4.80 -12.52 1.55
C ASN A 132 4.46 -13.61 0.54
N ILE A 133 3.87 -13.24 -0.60
CA ILE A 133 3.54 -14.16 -1.69
C ILE A 133 4.20 -13.64 -2.95
N GLU A 134 4.88 -14.53 -3.68
CA GLU A 134 5.56 -14.21 -4.93
C GLU A 134 5.02 -15.09 -6.06
N LEU A 135 4.64 -14.45 -7.16
CA LEU A 135 4.19 -15.07 -8.38
C LEU A 135 5.15 -14.71 -9.52
N LYS A 136 5.39 -15.68 -10.41
CA LYS A 136 6.11 -15.49 -11.67
C LYS A 136 5.13 -15.59 -12.82
N VAL A 137 5.04 -14.54 -13.64
CA VAL A 137 4.20 -14.55 -14.84
C VAL A 137 4.78 -15.56 -15.84
N GLU A 138 4.01 -16.58 -16.19
CA GLU A 138 4.35 -17.54 -17.24
C GLU A 138 3.92 -17.01 -18.61
N SER A 139 2.67 -16.52 -18.70
CA SER A 139 2.13 -15.97 -19.95
C SER A 139 0.95 -15.02 -19.71
N ILE A 140 0.57 -14.30 -20.76
CA ILE A 140 -0.67 -13.52 -20.83
C ILE A 140 -1.55 -14.16 -21.89
N ALA A 141 -2.75 -14.60 -21.53
CA ALA A 141 -3.68 -15.25 -22.44
C ALA A 141 -5.10 -14.75 -22.18
N ALA A 142 -5.85 -14.44 -23.25
CA ALA A 142 -7.23 -13.95 -23.17
C ALA A 142 -7.45 -12.75 -22.22
N GLY A 143 -6.44 -11.89 -22.03
CA GLY A 143 -6.53 -10.75 -21.10
C GLY A 143 -6.32 -11.14 -19.63
N HIS A 144 -5.80 -12.32 -19.35
CA HIS A 144 -5.50 -12.81 -18.00
C HIS A 144 -4.01 -13.10 -17.81
N VAL A 145 -3.55 -12.94 -16.58
CA VAL A 145 -2.13 -13.13 -16.23
C VAL A 145 -1.95 -14.51 -15.61
N HIS A 146 -1.42 -15.44 -16.39
CA HIS A 146 -1.12 -16.80 -15.91
C HIS A 146 0.22 -16.80 -15.19
N CYS A 147 0.20 -17.28 -13.95
CA CYS A 147 1.34 -17.24 -13.06
C CYS A 147 1.63 -18.60 -12.42
N ARG A 148 2.91 -18.79 -12.07
CA ARG A 148 3.39 -19.83 -11.18
C ARG A 148 3.69 -19.23 -9.82
N VAL A 149 3.22 -19.87 -8.75
CA VAL A 149 3.58 -19.47 -7.39
C VAL A 149 5.05 -19.83 -7.13
N VAL A 150 5.87 -18.83 -6.80
CA VAL A 150 7.26 -19.01 -6.38
C VAL A 150 7.31 -19.20 -4.87
N HIS A 151 6.66 -18.31 -4.14
CA HIS A 151 6.52 -18.39 -2.68
C HIS A 151 5.03 -18.36 -2.29
N GLY A 152 4.56 -19.45 -1.69
CA GLY A 152 3.16 -19.63 -1.33
C GLY A 152 2.74 -18.95 -0.02
N GLY A 153 1.45 -19.05 0.31
CA GLY A 153 0.85 -18.44 1.48
C GLY A 153 -0.67 -18.37 1.36
N GLU A 154 -1.30 -17.52 2.18
CA GLU A 154 -2.74 -17.27 2.13
C GLU A 154 -3.02 -15.87 1.55
N ILE A 155 -3.58 -15.82 0.33
CA ILE A 155 -3.99 -14.55 -0.29
C ILE A 155 -5.30 -14.08 0.33
N LYS A 156 -5.34 -12.82 0.80
CA LYS A 156 -6.52 -12.20 1.43
C LYS A 156 -7.03 -11.03 0.60
N SER A 157 -8.31 -10.69 0.82
CA SER A 157 -8.95 -9.53 0.20
C SER A 157 -8.17 -8.24 0.46
N ARG A 158 -8.13 -7.36 -0.53
CA ARG A 158 -7.56 -5.99 -0.45
C ARG A 158 -6.06 -5.92 -0.11
N LYS A 159 -5.34 -7.04 -0.11
CA LYS A 159 -3.88 -7.07 0.02
C LYS A 159 -3.22 -6.36 -1.16
N GLY A 160 -2.11 -5.66 -0.92
CA GLY A 160 -1.39 -4.93 -1.95
C GLY A 160 -0.80 -5.89 -2.99
N VAL A 161 -0.86 -5.49 -4.26
CA VAL A 161 -0.19 -6.15 -5.38
C VAL A 161 0.85 -5.18 -5.91
N ASN A 162 2.08 -5.64 -6.03
CA ASN A 162 3.19 -4.86 -6.57
C ASN A 162 3.82 -5.62 -7.73
N VAL A 163 4.19 -4.90 -8.79
CA VAL A 163 4.88 -5.48 -9.93
C VAL A 163 6.22 -4.77 -10.14
N PRO A 164 7.30 -5.28 -9.52
CA PRO A 164 8.62 -4.70 -9.66
C PRO A 164 9.04 -4.53 -11.12
N TYR A 165 9.77 -3.46 -11.40
CA TYR A 165 10.32 -3.14 -12.73
C TYR A 165 9.28 -2.89 -13.83
N THR A 166 8.00 -2.74 -13.47
CA THR A 166 6.92 -2.41 -14.40
C THR A 166 6.33 -1.06 -14.03
N LEU A 167 6.28 -0.16 -15.00
CA LEU A 167 5.56 1.10 -14.87
C LEU A 167 4.09 0.86 -15.17
N LEU A 168 3.25 0.97 -14.15
CA LEU A 168 1.81 0.94 -14.32
C LEU A 168 1.31 2.37 -14.54
N PRO A 169 0.37 2.61 -15.46
CA PRO A 169 -0.20 3.94 -15.74
C PRO A 169 -1.22 4.35 -14.66
N ILE A 170 -0.78 4.33 -13.41
CA ILE A 170 -1.60 4.65 -12.25
C ILE A 170 -1.28 6.09 -11.84
N PRO A 171 -2.28 6.92 -11.53
CA PRO A 171 -2.02 8.30 -11.11
C PRO A 171 -1.17 8.33 -9.84
N ALA A 172 -0.15 9.20 -9.80
CA ALA A 172 0.67 9.41 -8.61
C ALA A 172 -0.15 9.95 -7.42
N LEU A 173 -1.20 10.72 -7.69
CA LEU A 173 -2.15 11.23 -6.70
C LEU A 173 -3.57 10.74 -6.99
N THR A 174 -4.15 10.02 -6.04
CA THR A 174 -5.58 9.73 -6.05
C THR A 174 -6.41 10.93 -5.56
N ASP A 175 -7.72 10.91 -5.79
CA ASP A 175 -8.63 11.92 -5.22
C ASP A 175 -8.58 11.93 -3.69
N LYS A 176 -8.40 10.76 -3.07
CA LYS A 176 -8.18 10.62 -1.63
C LYS A 176 -6.86 11.29 -1.23
N ASP A 177 -5.77 11.04 -1.94
CA ASP A 177 -4.46 11.65 -1.62
C ASP A 177 -4.53 13.18 -1.72
N ARG A 178 -5.27 13.73 -2.69
CA ARG A 178 -5.51 15.17 -2.80
C ARG A 178 -6.26 15.73 -1.58
N ALA A 179 -7.31 15.03 -1.13
CA ALA A 179 -8.06 15.42 0.06
C ALA A 179 -7.21 15.31 1.35
N ASP A 180 -6.43 14.23 1.47
CA ASP A 180 -5.52 13.99 2.59
C ASP A 180 -4.41 15.05 2.64
N ALA A 181 -3.83 15.40 1.50
CA ALA A 181 -2.83 16.47 1.40
C ALA A 181 -3.41 17.82 1.82
N ALA A 182 -4.61 18.17 1.35
CA ALA A 182 -5.28 19.41 1.74
C ALA A 182 -5.55 19.45 3.25
N PHE A 183 -6.01 18.33 3.83
CA PHE A 183 -6.20 18.20 5.27
C PHE A 183 -4.88 18.32 6.04
N ALA A 184 -3.82 17.65 5.59
CA ALA A 184 -2.50 17.69 6.21
C ALA A 184 -1.89 19.11 6.19
N VAL A 185 -2.04 19.84 5.08
CA VAL A 185 -1.67 21.27 5.01
C VAL A 185 -2.42 22.08 6.07
N GLY A 186 -3.72 21.82 6.25
CA GLY A 186 -4.53 22.44 7.31
C GLY A 186 -4.04 22.12 8.73
N LEU A 187 -3.41 20.96 8.94
CA LEU A 187 -2.77 20.62 10.21
C LEU A 187 -1.44 21.35 10.44
N GLY A 188 -0.83 21.93 9.40
CA GLY A 188 0.50 22.54 9.47
C GLY A 188 1.61 21.50 9.56
N VAL A 189 1.58 20.49 8.68
CA VAL A 189 2.68 19.53 8.52
C VAL A 189 3.90 20.17 7.84
N ASP A 190 5.08 19.67 8.15
CA ASP A 190 6.36 20.18 7.62
C ASP A 190 6.75 19.51 6.30
N GLY A 191 6.17 18.35 6.00
CA GLY A 191 6.39 17.63 4.76
C GLY A 191 5.23 16.72 4.37
N ILE A 192 5.16 16.43 3.07
CA ILE A 192 4.23 15.47 2.48
C ILE A 192 5.07 14.44 1.71
N ALA A 193 4.89 13.16 2.03
CA ALA A 193 5.48 12.06 1.28
C ALA A 193 4.47 11.58 0.22
N LEU A 194 4.88 11.63 -1.05
CA LEU A 194 4.10 11.15 -2.18
C LEU A 194 4.47 9.70 -2.48
N SER A 195 3.50 8.80 -2.32
CA SER A 195 3.65 7.39 -2.69
C SER A 195 3.57 7.22 -4.22
N PHE A 196 4.34 6.27 -4.77
CA PHE A 196 4.32 5.87 -6.19
C PHE A 196 4.65 6.97 -7.23
N ALA A 197 5.38 8.02 -6.84
CA ALA A 197 5.92 8.98 -7.81
C ALA A 197 6.83 8.26 -8.83
N GLY A 198 6.48 8.34 -10.11
CA GLY A 198 7.20 7.67 -11.21
C GLY A 198 7.99 8.62 -12.10
N SER A 199 7.74 9.93 -11.97
CA SER A 199 8.34 10.96 -12.80
C SER A 199 8.55 12.27 -12.04
N ALA A 200 9.39 13.15 -12.57
CA ALA A 200 9.57 14.50 -12.02
C ALA A 200 8.32 15.37 -12.12
N ALA A 201 7.38 15.03 -13.02
CA ALA A 201 6.12 15.76 -13.14
C ALA A 201 5.11 15.40 -12.03
N ASP A 202 5.33 14.29 -11.33
CA ASP A 202 4.49 13.88 -10.20
C ASP A 202 4.80 14.68 -8.92
N VAL A 203 6.02 15.25 -8.80
CA VAL A 203 6.55 15.99 -7.64
C VAL A 203 6.38 17.49 -7.82
#